data_AF-R2Q8Z1-F1
#
_entry.id   AF-R2Q8Z1-F1
#
_cell.length_a   1.000
_cell.length_b   1.000
_cell.length_c   1.000
_cell.angle_alpha   90.00
_cell.angle_beta   90.00
_cell.angle_gamma   90.00
#
_symmetry.space_group_name_H-M   'P 1'
#
loop_
_entity.id
_entity.type
_entity.pdbx_description
1 polymer ?
#
loop_
_entity_poly.entity_id
_entity_poly.type
_entity_poly.pdbx_seq_one_letter_code
_entity_poly.pdbx_strand_id
1 'polypeptide(L)'
;MPTKPLEQRQLFNTSREKLEQRFLEYYQETQDSAYMIECAVAVQVRNAYSRDDFSFFMKDFIRSLFLTGKKLPENRNLYFFFRDYFTEEEWRTLVKQLFESPEEYLTYASKNQATLKTLGPYLSSGSREVEEDATLVAQFEDGAKKPKILKIRRIARQVVPPAHSRDLLHIMTYLSIFQRNGVTCFAKIIKAHTDYVVERYREDYRGAEPKTYNLPKLTP
;
A
#
# COMPACT_ATOMS: atom_id res chain seq x y z
N MET A 1 -19.04 4.83 20.87
CA MET A 1 -18.84 3.44 20.41
C MET A 1 -17.39 3.32 19.98
N PRO A 2 -16.68 2.21 20.22
CA PRO A 2 -15.29 2.11 19.78
C PRO A 2 -15.24 2.26 18.25
N THR A 3 -14.46 3.22 17.75
CA THR A 3 -14.30 3.41 16.32
C THR A 3 -13.68 2.18 15.69
N LYS A 4 -14.34 1.67 14.66
CA LYS A 4 -13.93 0.45 13.98
C LYS A 4 -12.64 0.72 13.18
N PRO A 5 -11.71 -0.24 13.12
CA PRO A 5 -10.55 -0.17 12.22
C PRO A 5 -10.94 0.17 10.79
N LEU A 6 -10.05 0.89 10.11
CA LEU A 6 -10.17 1.19 8.69
C LEU A 6 -10.22 -0.13 7.91
N GLU A 7 -11.38 -0.43 7.34
CA GLU A 7 -11.55 -1.63 6.53
C GLU A 7 -10.72 -1.52 5.24
N GLN A 8 -10.31 -2.66 4.66
CA GLN A 8 -9.63 -2.70 3.35
C GLN A 8 -10.38 -1.88 2.29
N ARG A 9 -11.70 -1.99 2.25
CA ARG A 9 -12.52 -1.20 1.32
C ARG A 9 -12.32 0.31 1.50
N GLN A 10 -12.18 0.76 2.74
CA GLN A 10 -12.01 2.17 3.06
C GLN A 10 -10.64 2.68 2.57
N LEU A 11 -9.57 1.92 2.85
CA LEU A 11 -8.21 2.25 2.42
C LEU A 11 -8.08 2.32 0.89
N PHE A 12 -8.69 1.39 0.16
CA PHE A 12 -8.47 1.24 -1.29
C PHE A 12 -9.52 1.88 -2.20
N ASN A 13 -10.71 2.18 -1.71
CA ASN A 13 -11.84 2.58 -2.56
C ASN A 13 -12.63 3.80 -2.06
N THR A 14 -12.03 4.62 -1.19
CA THR A 14 -12.63 5.88 -0.69
C THR A 14 -11.85 7.09 -1.22
N SER A 15 -12.49 8.25 -1.38
CA SER A 15 -11.78 9.49 -1.74
C SER A 15 -10.72 9.87 -0.68
N ARG A 16 -9.72 10.66 -1.09
CA ARG A 16 -8.66 11.14 -0.20
C ARG A 16 -9.22 11.85 1.03
N GLU A 17 -10.02 12.89 0.83
CA GLU A 17 -10.62 13.69 1.89
C GLU A 17 -11.33 12.83 2.96
N LYS A 18 -12.21 11.91 2.53
CA LYS A 18 -12.93 11.01 3.44
C LYS A 18 -12.01 10.02 4.13
N LEU A 19 -10.93 9.61 3.47
CA LEU A 19 -9.94 8.72 4.07
C LEU A 19 -9.12 9.44 5.13
N GLU A 20 -8.65 10.66 4.85
CA GLU A 20 -7.91 11.51 5.80
C GLU A 20 -8.74 11.80 7.05
N GLN A 21 -10.03 12.14 6.88
CA GLN A 21 -10.95 12.34 8.00
C GLN A 21 -11.05 11.09 8.90
N ARG A 22 -11.33 9.92 8.31
CA ARG A 22 -11.45 8.66 9.08
C ARG A 22 -10.14 8.25 9.74
N PHE A 23 -9.02 8.56 9.11
CA PHE A 23 -7.68 8.31 9.64
C PHE A 23 -7.45 9.08 10.94
N LEU A 24 -7.78 10.37 10.94
CA LEU A 24 -7.69 11.22 12.13
C LEU A 24 -8.67 10.81 13.22
N GLU A 25 -9.93 10.54 12.86
CA GLU A 25 -10.97 10.07 13.81
C GLU A 25 -10.53 8.79 14.55
N TYR A 26 -10.02 7.80 13.81
CA TYR A 26 -9.53 6.57 14.44
C TYR A 26 -8.32 6.83 15.35
N TYR A 27 -7.36 7.66 14.91
CA TYR A 27 -6.18 7.92 15.72
C TYR A 27 -6.51 8.70 17.00
N GLN A 28 -7.43 9.67 16.94
CA GLN A 28 -7.87 10.42 18.11
C GLN A 28 -8.35 9.48 19.23
N GLU A 29 -9.08 8.42 18.88
CA GLU A 29 -9.59 7.46 19.86
C GLU A 29 -8.56 6.43 20.32
N THR A 30 -7.69 5.97 19.43
CA THR A 30 -6.83 4.78 19.69
C THR A 30 -5.40 5.13 20.03
N GLN A 31 -4.89 6.27 19.55
CA GLN A 31 -3.49 6.68 19.60
C GLN A 31 -2.52 5.62 19.03
N ASP A 32 -3.00 4.77 18.12
CA ASP A 32 -2.23 3.66 17.56
C ASP A 32 -1.37 4.13 16.37
N SER A 33 -0.15 4.56 16.68
CA SER A 33 0.80 5.07 15.67
C SER A 33 1.25 3.97 14.69
N ALA A 34 1.45 2.74 15.16
CA ALA A 34 1.87 1.61 14.34
C ALA A 34 0.80 1.30 13.28
N TYR A 35 -0.46 1.18 13.69
CA TYR A 35 -1.58 0.96 12.79
C TYR A 35 -1.69 2.06 11.72
N MET A 36 -1.53 3.32 12.11
CA MET A 36 -1.57 4.44 11.15
C MET A 36 -0.45 4.37 10.13
N ILE A 37 0.78 4.12 10.56
CA ILE A 37 1.93 4.05 9.65
C ILE A 37 1.72 2.91 8.63
N GLU A 38 1.26 1.75 9.06
CA GLU A 38 0.94 0.65 8.16
C GLU A 38 -0.20 0.97 7.18
N CYS A 39 -1.25 1.66 7.64
CA CYS A 39 -2.33 2.12 6.77
C CYS A 39 -1.80 3.10 5.72
N ALA A 40 -0.89 4.01 6.10
CA ALA A 40 -0.28 4.94 5.16
C ALA A 40 0.59 4.24 4.11
N VAL A 41 1.32 3.17 4.47
CA VAL A 41 2.02 2.32 3.47
C VAL A 41 1.03 1.68 2.49
N ALA A 42 -0.09 1.16 2.98
CA ALA A 42 -1.14 0.61 2.10
C ALA A 42 -1.70 1.67 1.13
N VAL A 43 -1.84 2.93 1.58
CA VAL A 43 -2.26 4.05 0.73
C VAL A 43 -1.19 4.43 -0.29
N GLN A 44 0.10 4.33 0.03
CA GLN A 44 1.16 4.51 -0.97
C GLN A 44 1.10 3.43 -2.07
N VAL A 45 0.86 2.17 -1.69
CA VAL A 45 0.64 1.08 -2.66
C VAL A 45 -0.58 1.38 -3.53
N ARG A 46 -1.67 1.90 -2.96
CA ARG A 46 -2.84 2.38 -3.72
C ARG A 46 -2.45 3.49 -4.70
N ASN A 47 -1.65 4.47 -4.26
CA ASN A 47 -1.24 5.63 -5.06
C ASN A 47 -0.50 5.22 -6.35
N ALA A 48 0.32 4.16 -6.26
CA ALA A 48 1.02 3.60 -7.41
C ALA A 48 0.10 3.21 -8.56
N TYR A 49 -1.14 2.82 -8.25
CA TYR A 49 -2.14 2.47 -9.25
C TYR A 49 -3.16 3.57 -9.50
N SER A 50 -3.43 4.45 -8.53
CA SER A 50 -4.58 5.35 -8.62
C SER A 50 -4.43 6.41 -9.72
N ARG A 51 -5.56 6.82 -10.30
CA ARG A 51 -5.64 8.06 -11.09
C ARG A 51 -5.70 9.31 -10.20
N ASP A 52 -6.30 9.16 -9.02
CA ASP A 52 -6.47 10.25 -8.06
C ASP A 52 -5.16 10.42 -7.26
N ASP A 53 -4.88 11.62 -6.78
CA ASP A 53 -3.63 11.92 -6.06
C ASP A 53 -3.69 11.43 -4.60
N PHE A 54 -2.89 10.41 -4.28
CA PHE A 54 -2.61 9.97 -2.91
C PHE A 54 -1.13 10.14 -2.54
N SER A 55 -0.37 10.92 -3.32
CA SER A 55 1.02 11.25 -3.02
C SER A 55 1.09 11.97 -1.67
N PHE A 56 2.13 11.65 -0.91
CA PHE A 56 2.41 12.26 0.39
C PHE A 56 1.18 12.27 1.32
N PHE A 57 0.36 11.21 1.27
CA PHE A 57 -0.83 11.06 2.09
C PHE A 57 -0.51 11.30 3.57
N MET A 58 -1.26 12.22 4.18
CA MET A 58 -1.12 12.62 5.58
C MET A 58 0.31 12.98 6.02
N LYS A 59 1.12 13.59 5.13
CA LYS A 59 2.55 13.83 5.34
C LYS A 59 2.91 14.37 6.73
N ASP A 60 2.37 15.53 7.10
CA ASP A 60 2.72 16.17 8.37
C ASP A 60 2.26 15.38 9.59
N PHE A 61 1.09 14.74 9.48
CA PHE A 61 0.60 13.85 10.53
C PHE A 61 1.51 12.63 10.71
N ILE A 62 1.86 11.93 9.63
CA ILE A 62 2.76 10.77 9.69
C ILE A 62 4.14 11.16 10.21
N ARG A 63 4.68 12.31 9.78
CA ARG A 63 5.93 12.86 10.33
C ARG A 63 5.82 13.03 11.85
N SER A 64 4.72 13.61 12.34
CA SER A 64 4.52 13.77 13.78
C SER A 64 4.47 12.42 14.51
N LEU A 65 3.84 11.38 13.93
CA LEU A 65 3.83 10.04 14.54
C LEU A 65 5.23 9.46 14.71
N PHE A 66 6.12 9.64 13.74
CA PHE A 66 7.50 9.16 13.87
C PHE A 66 8.32 9.94 14.90
N LEU A 67 8.08 11.26 15.01
CA LEU A 67 8.83 12.12 15.93
C LEU A 67 8.32 12.03 17.37
N THR A 68 7.01 11.84 17.58
CA THR A 68 6.37 11.92 18.90
C THR A 68 5.61 10.66 19.32
N GLY A 69 5.36 9.73 18.40
CA GLY A 69 4.51 8.57 18.63
C GLY A 69 5.11 7.57 19.60
N LYS A 70 4.25 7.02 20.46
CA LYS A 70 4.58 5.85 21.29
C LYS A 70 4.06 4.63 20.54
N LYS A 71 4.92 3.65 20.26
CA LYS A 71 4.65 2.40 19.49
C LYS A 71 4.62 2.59 17.97
N LEU A 72 5.80 2.55 17.36
CA LEU A 72 5.98 2.47 15.91
C LEU A 72 5.89 1.01 15.44
N PRO A 73 5.66 0.76 14.14
CA PRO A 73 5.61 -0.62 13.62
C PRO A 73 6.90 -1.38 13.89
N GLU A 74 6.80 -2.62 14.37
CA GLU A 74 7.98 -3.46 14.65
C GLU A 74 8.83 -3.71 13.38
N ASN A 75 8.17 -3.77 12.21
CA ASN A 75 8.83 -3.95 10.94
C ASN A 75 9.48 -2.63 10.45
N ARG A 76 10.75 -2.42 10.83
CA ARG A 76 11.52 -1.22 10.46
C ARG A 76 11.71 -1.01 8.95
N ASN A 77 11.49 -2.02 8.10
CA ASN A 77 11.48 -1.82 6.64
C ASN A 77 10.41 -0.81 6.22
N LEU A 78 9.29 -0.73 6.96
CA LEU A 78 8.20 0.18 6.64
C LEU A 78 8.59 1.65 6.74
N TYR A 79 9.59 1.97 7.55
CA TYR A 79 10.00 3.37 7.79
C TYR A 79 10.55 4.00 6.51
N PHE A 80 11.23 3.19 5.68
CA PHE A 80 11.89 3.64 4.47
C PHE A 80 10.90 4.12 3.39
N PHE A 81 9.65 3.66 3.40
CA PHE A 81 8.60 4.19 2.51
C PHE A 81 8.22 5.64 2.81
N PHE A 82 8.65 6.20 3.94
CA PHE A 82 8.38 7.59 4.32
C PHE A 82 9.62 8.47 4.16
N ARG A 83 10.70 7.99 3.54
CA ARG A 83 11.94 8.75 3.44
C ARG A 83 11.75 10.17 2.89
N ASP A 84 10.91 10.31 1.87
CA ASP A 84 10.63 11.59 1.20
C ASP A 84 9.64 12.48 1.98
N TYR A 85 9.13 12.00 3.12
CA TYR A 85 8.32 12.81 4.02
C TYR A 85 9.20 13.72 4.87
N PHE A 86 10.46 13.33 5.10
CA PHE A 86 11.37 14.04 6.01
C PHE A 86 12.42 14.82 5.25
N THR A 87 12.85 15.94 5.84
CA THR A 87 14.10 16.59 5.45
C THR A 87 15.30 15.71 5.81
N GLU A 88 16.47 16.00 5.26
CA GLU A 88 17.71 15.29 5.62
C GLU A 88 18.01 15.33 7.12
N GLU A 89 17.79 16.49 7.74
CA GLU A 89 18.06 16.70 9.16
C GLU A 89 17.10 15.91 10.06
N GLU A 90 15.80 15.94 9.74
CA GLU A 90 14.79 15.16 10.44
C GLU A 90 15.04 13.66 10.28
N TRP A 91 15.37 13.21 9.06
CA TRP A 91 15.66 11.80 8.81
C TRP A 91 16.87 11.32 9.60
N ARG A 92 17.95 12.11 9.64
CA ARG A 92 19.13 11.79 10.46
C ARG A 92 18.79 11.69 11.94
N THR A 93 17.93 12.58 12.44
CA THR A 93 17.47 12.55 13.84
C THR A 93 16.65 11.31 14.12
N LEU A 94 15.71 10.98 13.23
CA LEU A 94 14.87 9.79 13.29
C LEU A 94 15.72 8.51 13.25
N VAL A 95 16.72 8.42 12.38
CA VAL A 95 17.63 7.26 12.31
C VAL A 95 18.34 7.05 13.65
N LYS A 96 18.87 8.11 14.28
CA LYS A 96 19.52 8.01 15.59
C LYS A 96 18.57 7.56 16.71
N GLN A 97 17.29 7.92 16.61
CA GLN A 97 16.28 7.55 17.61
C GLN A 97 15.78 6.11 17.41
N LEU A 98 15.62 5.68 16.16
CA LEU A 98 14.95 4.42 15.83
C LEU A 98 15.89 3.24 15.68
N PHE A 99 17.19 3.46 15.46
CA PHE A 99 18.19 2.42 15.26
C PHE A 99 19.24 2.45 16.36
N GLU A 100 19.62 1.27 16.83
CA GLU A 100 20.57 1.10 17.93
C GLU A 100 21.98 1.49 17.48
N SER A 101 22.30 1.26 16.21
CA SER A 101 23.60 1.61 15.64
C SER A 101 23.51 2.02 14.16
N PRO A 102 24.53 2.74 13.65
CA PRO A 102 24.64 3.04 12.22
C PRO A 102 24.66 1.79 11.33
N GLU A 103 25.29 0.70 11.79
CA GLU A 103 25.38 -0.57 11.05
C GLU A 103 24.01 -1.24 10.90
N GLU A 104 23.18 -1.18 11.95
CA GLU A 104 21.80 -1.66 11.91
C GLU A 104 21.02 -0.89 10.85
N TYR A 105 21.09 0.45 10.87
CA TYR A 105 20.45 1.29 9.85
C TYR A 105 20.93 0.94 8.44
N LEU A 106 22.24 0.82 8.23
CA LEU A 106 22.82 0.50 6.91
C LEU A 106 22.34 -0.85 6.38
N THR A 107 22.14 -1.83 7.26
CA THR A 107 21.58 -3.14 6.89
C THR A 107 20.17 -3.00 6.31
N TYR A 108 19.30 -2.26 7.01
CA TYR A 108 17.93 -2.00 6.52
C TYR A 108 17.92 -1.10 5.28
N ALA A 109 18.75 -0.06 5.24
CA ALA A 109 18.83 0.87 4.12
C ALA A 109 19.26 0.15 2.83
N SER A 110 20.29 -0.68 2.91
CA SER A 110 20.78 -1.47 1.77
C SER A 110 19.71 -2.44 1.25
N LYS A 111 18.99 -3.09 2.17
CA LYS A 111 17.88 -4.00 1.83
C LYS A 111 16.75 -3.30 1.08
N ASN A 112 16.42 -2.07 1.47
CA ASN A 112 15.29 -1.33 0.89
C ASN A 112 15.69 -0.44 -0.31
N GLN A 113 16.98 -0.19 -0.53
CA GLN A 113 17.47 0.73 -1.57
C GLN A 113 16.98 0.35 -2.98
N ALA A 114 17.11 -0.91 -3.37
CA ALA A 114 16.70 -1.36 -4.70
C ALA A 114 15.18 -1.24 -4.91
N THR A 115 14.41 -1.62 -3.89
CA THR A 115 12.95 -1.51 -3.88
C THR A 115 12.52 -0.06 -3.99
N LEU A 116 13.05 0.84 -3.17
CA LEU A 116 12.69 2.26 -3.19
C LEU A 116 13.11 2.96 -4.47
N LYS A 117 14.30 2.63 -5.01
CA LYS A 117 14.76 3.18 -6.28
C LYS A 117 13.81 2.83 -7.43
N THR A 118 13.28 1.60 -7.42
CA THR A 118 12.42 1.09 -8.49
C THR A 118 10.96 1.49 -8.30
N LEU A 119 10.45 1.40 -7.07
CA LEU A 119 9.02 1.57 -6.76
C LEU A 119 8.67 2.97 -6.27
N GLY A 120 9.63 3.71 -5.70
CA GLY A 120 9.44 5.05 -5.14
C GLY A 120 8.71 6.01 -6.08
N PRO A 121 9.09 6.13 -7.38
CA PRO A 121 8.39 7.00 -8.32
C PRO A 121 6.89 6.69 -8.50
N TYR A 122 6.47 5.44 -8.28
CA TYR A 122 5.05 5.06 -8.32
C TYR A 122 4.37 5.35 -6.98
N LEU A 123 5.04 5.10 -5.85
CA LEU A 123 4.48 5.30 -4.52
C LEU A 123 4.19 6.79 -4.22
N SER A 124 4.97 7.71 -4.80
CA SER A 124 4.86 9.16 -4.59
C SER A 124 4.31 9.95 -5.80
N SER A 125 3.85 9.28 -6.84
CA SER A 125 3.29 9.95 -8.03
C SER A 125 2.03 10.76 -7.71
N GLY A 126 1.88 11.93 -8.32
CA GLY A 126 0.63 12.71 -8.23
C GLY A 126 -0.52 12.13 -9.05
N SER A 127 -1.58 12.94 -9.22
CA SER A 127 -2.72 12.58 -10.07
C SER A 127 -2.33 12.27 -11.52
N ARG A 128 -3.16 11.50 -12.20
CA ARG A 128 -2.98 11.09 -13.60
C ARG A 128 -4.28 11.30 -14.36
N GLU A 129 -4.16 11.91 -15.54
CA GLU A 129 -5.28 11.96 -16.48
C GLU A 129 -5.41 10.61 -17.18
N VAL A 130 -6.60 10.01 -17.10
CA VAL A 130 -6.95 8.79 -17.82
C VAL A 130 -8.34 8.90 -18.42
N GLU A 131 -8.47 8.39 -19.64
CA GLU A 131 -9.72 8.37 -20.41
C GLU A 131 -10.79 7.51 -19.73
N GLU A 132 -10.39 6.35 -19.18
CA GLU A 132 -11.30 5.38 -18.55
C GLU A 132 -10.75 4.84 -17.22
N ASP A 133 -11.65 4.56 -16.29
CA ASP A 133 -11.33 3.91 -15.01
C ASP A 133 -11.15 2.40 -15.21
N ALA A 134 -10.13 1.83 -14.58
CA ALA A 134 -9.99 0.39 -14.45
C ALA A 134 -9.98 -0.06 -12.97
N THR A 135 -10.04 -1.37 -12.76
CA THR A 135 -9.93 -2.00 -11.45
C THR A 135 -8.76 -2.97 -11.43
N LEU A 136 -7.81 -2.79 -10.51
CA LEU A 136 -6.83 -3.83 -10.20
C LEU A 136 -7.51 -4.92 -9.37
N VAL A 137 -7.37 -6.17 -9.80
CA VAL A 137 -7.81 -7.35 -9.05
C VAL A 137 -6.58 -8.19 -8.74
N ALA A 138 -6.25 -8.30 -7.46
CA ALA A 138 -5.13 -9.11 -6.98
C ALA A 138 -5.65 -10.24 -6.09
N GLN A 139 -5.16 -11.45 -6.33
CA GLN A 139 -5.47 -12.63 -5.54
C GLN A 139 -4.25 -13.00 -4.68
N PHE A 140 -4.50 -13.20 -3.39
CA PHE A 140 -3.53 -13.61 -2.39
C PHE A 140 -3.93 -14.93 -1.76
N GLU A 141 -2.97 -15.68 -1.23
CA GLU A 141 -3.20 -16.66 -0.17
C GLU A 141 -3.24 -15.92 1.18
N ASP A 142 -4.18 -16.28 2.05
CA ASP A 142 -4.13 -15.91 3.47
C ASP A 142 -3.21 -16.86 4.25
N GLY A 143 -3.02 -16.60 5.54
CA GLY A 143 -2.20 -17.44 6.42
C GLY A 143 -2.69 -18.89 6.54
N ALA A 144 -3.94 -19.17 6.17
CA ALA A 144 -4.53 -20.50 6.10
C ALA A 144 -4.53 -21.08 4.67
N LYS A 145 -3.75 -20.50 3.76
CA LYS A 145 -3.63 -20.88 2.33
C LYS A 145 -4.94 -20.78 1.54
N LYS A 146 -5.91 -19.97 2.01
CA LYS A 146 -7.17 -19.73 1.30
C LYS A 146 -7.07 -18.49 0.43
N PRO A 147 -7.72 -18.46 -0.74
CA PRO A 147 -7.67 -17.30 -1.62
C PRO A 147 -8.40 -16.09 -1.02
N LYS A 148 -7.79 -14.92 -1.12
CA LYS A 148 -8.34 -13.59 -0.81
C LYS A 148 -8.18 -12.67 -2.01
N ILE A 149 -9.17 -11.81 -2.22
CA ILE A 149 -9.18 -10.86 -3.34
C ILE A 149 -9.07 -9.45 -2.80
N LEU A 150 -8.08 -8.71 -3.28
CA LEU A 150 -7.97 -7.26 -3.15
C LEU A 150 -8.46 -6.61 -4.45
N LYS A 151 -9.33 -5.60 -4.32
CA LYS A 151 -9.78 -4.77 -5.45
C LYS A 151 -9.42 -3.31 -5.20
N ILE A 152 -8.68 -2.71 -6.12
CA ILE A 152 -8.38 -1.27 -6.14
C ILE A 152 -9.05 -0.67 -7.37
N ARG A 153 -10.04 0.19 -7.17
CA ARG A 153 -10.80 0.86 -8.24
C ARG A 153 -10.16 2.20 -8.60
N ARG A 154 -10.62 2.79 -9.72
CA ARG A 154 -10.18 4.11 -10.20
C ARG A 154 -8.66 4.15 -10.39
N ILE A 155 -8.13 3.10 -11.01
CA ILE A 155 -6.71 3.02 -11.31
C ILE A 155 -6.40 3.60 -12.68
N ALA A 156 -5.21 4.19 -12.81
CA ALA A 156 -4.67 4.65 -14.07
C ALA A 156 -4.12 3.47 -14.89
N ARG A 157 -4.43 3.47 -16.19
CA ARG A 157 -4.15 2.36 -17.10
C ARG A 157 -2.65 2.24 -17.38
N GLN A 158 -2.13 1.00 -17.34
CA GLN A 158 -0.79 0.61 -17.83
C GLN A 158 0.39 1.44 -17.29
N VAL A 159 0.21 2.14 -16.17
CA VAL A 159 1.25 2.94 -15.54
C VAL A 159 2.35 2.06 -14.94
N VAL A 160 1.94 0.96 -14.31
CA VAL A 160 2.82 0.08 -13.56
C VAL A 160 3.14 -1.16 -14.41
N PRO A 161 4.41 -1.41 -14.77
CA PRO A 161 4.82 -2.63 -15.44
C PRO A 161 4.48 -3.89 -14.60
N PRO A 162 4.20 -5.05 -15.21
CA PRO A 162 3.82 -6.26 -14.47
C PRO A 162 4.80 -6.69 -13.38
N ALA A 163 6.11 -6.55 -13.62
CA ALA A 163 7.14 -6.85 -12.63
C ALA A 163 7.01 -5.95 -11.39
N HIS A 164 6.96 -4.64 -11.59
CA HIS A 164 6.78 -3.67 -10.50
C HIS A 164 5.43 -3.83 -9.80
N SER A 165 4.39 -4.26 -10.53
CA SER A 165 3.07 -4.50 -9.94
C SER A 165 3.11 -5.66 -8.94
N ARG A 166 3.85 -6.72 -9.23
CA ARG A 166 4.07 -7.81 -8.27
C ARG A 166 4.80 -7.30 -7.03
N ASP A 167 5.84 -6.50 -7.21
CA ASP A 167 6.66 -6.00 -6.09
C ASP A 167 5.88 -5.01 -5.20
N LEU A 168 5.07 -4.13 -5.80
CA LEU A 168 4.16 -3.23 -5.08
C LEU A 168 3.13 -4.02 -4.25
N LEU A 169 2.54 -5.06 -4.83
CA LEU A 169 1.60 -5.90 -4.11
C LEU A 169 2.29 -6.79 -3.06
N HIS A 170 3.57 -7.08 -3.21
CA HIS A 170 4.33 -7.80 -2.18
C HIS A 170 4.47 -6.97 -0.90
N ILE A 171 4.52 -5.63 -0.99
CA ILE A 171 4.52 -4.74 0.18
C ILE A 171 3.33 -5.00 1.11
N MET A 172 2.17 -5.37 0.56
CA MET A 172 0.96 -5.72 1.32
C MET A 172 1.16 -6.87 2.30
N THR A 173 2.14 -7.75 2.03
CA THR A 173 2.47 -8.90 2.88
C THR A 173 3.27 -8.52 4.13
N TYR A 174 3.81 -7.29 4.17
CA TYR A 174 4.53 -6.76 5.32
C TYR A 174 3.62 -6.08 6.35
N LEU A 175 2.33 -5.94 6.04
CA LEU A 175 1.37 -5.15 6.80
C LEU A 175 0.53 -6.05 7.70
N SER A 176 0.78 -5.96 9.01
CA SER A 176 0.07 -6.66 10.08
C SER A 176 -1.38 -6.19 10.26
N ILE A 177 -1.72 -4.98 9.82
CA ILE A 177 -3.10 -4.45 9.86
C ILE A 177 -4.11 -5.29 9.08
N PHE A 178 -3.64 -6.12 8.14
CA PHE A 178 -4.49 -7.01 7.37
C PHE A 178 -4.59 -8.39 8.02
N GLN A 179 -5.20 -8.44 9.19
CA GLN A 179 -5.52 -9.68 9.89
C GLN A 179 -7.01 -9.81 10.17
N ARG A 180 -7.52 -11.05 10.13
CA ARG A 180 -8.87 -11.37 10.55
C ARG A 180 -8.83 -12.58 11.46
N ASN A 181 -9.26 -12.41 12.71
CA ASN A 181 -9.21 -13.44 13.74
C ASN A 181 -7.78 -14.03 13.91
N GLY A 182 -6.76 -13.16 13.90
CA GLY A 182 -5.34 -13.56 14.00
C GLY A 182 -4.75 -14.17 12.73
N VAL A 183 -5.53 -14.34 11.65
CA VAL A 183 -5.04 -14.87 10.37
C VAL A 183 -4.70 -13.73 9.42
N THR A 184 -3.44 -13.67 8.95
CA THR A 184 -2.98 -12.73 7.93
C THR A 184 -3.78 -12.88 6.64
N CYS A 185 -4.37 -11.80 6.14
CA CYS A 185 -5.19 -11.80 4.93
C CYS A 185 -4.34 -11.83 3.64
N PHE A 186 -3.13 -11.28 3.68
CA PHE A 186 -2.21 -11.21 2.55
C PHE A 186 -0.88 -11.86 2.90
N ALA A 187 -0.81 -13.19 2.82
CA ALA A 187 0.42 -13.93 3.10
C ALA A 187 1.30 -14.08 1.86
N LYS A 188 0.70 -14.38 0.71
CA LYS A 188 1.44 -14.56 -0.56
C LYS A 188 0.61 -14.12 -1.75
N ILE A 189 1.21 -13.37 -2.66
CA ILE A 189 0.55 -13.04 -3.94
C ILE A 189 0.50 -14.26 -4.86
N ILE A 190 -0.67 -14.53 -5.43
CA ILE A 190 -0.90 -15.59 -6.42
C ILE A 190 -0.84 -15.00 -7.83
N LYS A 191 -1.69 -14.00 -8.09
CA LYS A 191 -1.82 -13.35 -9.40
C LYS A 191 -2.46 -11.98 -9.26
N ALA A 192 -2.25 -11.12 -10.25
CA ALA A 192 -2.93 -9.85 -10.37
C ALA A 192 -3.20 -9.52 -11.84
N HIS A 193 -4.34 -8.89 -12.10
CA HIS A 193 -4.73 -8.43 -13.42
C HIS A 193 -5.56 -7.15 -13.31
N THR A 194 -5.71 -6.44 -14.42
CA THR A 194 -6.55 -5.25 -14.51
C THR A 194 -7.86 -5.63 -15.20
N ASP A 195 -8.97 -5.51 -14.46
CA ASP A 195 -10.32 -5.62 -14.99
C ASP A 195 -10.78 -4.26 -15.53
N TYR A 196 -11.40 -4.29 -16.70
CA TYR A 196 -11.94 -3.11 -17.37
C TYR A 196 -13.40 -2.92 -16.97
N VAL A 197 -13.76 -1.71 -16.53
CA VAL A 197 -15.18 -1.33 -16.51
C VAL A 197 -15.54 -0.89 -17.92
N VAL A 198 -15.84 -1.83 -18.81
CA VAL A 198 -16.46 -1.50 -20.10
C VAL A 198 -17.93 -1.22 -19.80
N GLU A 199 -18.25 0.00 -19.37
CA GLU A 199 -19.63 0.41 -19.04
C GLU A 199 -20.57 0.45 -20.27
N ARG A 200 -20.09 0.10 -21.48
CA ARG A 200 -20.90 0.04 -22.70
C ARG A 200 -21.36 -1.34 -23.18
N TYR A 201 -20.95 -2.45 -22.57
CA TYR A 201 -21.40 -3.77 -23.04
C TYR A 201 -21.67 -4.73 -21.88
N ARG A 202 -22.72 -4.46 -21.11
CA ARG A 202 -23.30 -5.44 -20.17
C ARG A 202 -24.30 -6.41 -20.83
N GLU A 203 -24.65 -6.22 -22.10
CA GLU A 203 -25.62 -7.11 -22.78
C GLU A 203 -24.98 -8.15 -23.72
N ASP A 204 -23.80 -7.92 -24.30
CA ASP A 204 -23.31 -8.79 -25.38
C ASP A 204 -22.26 -9.86 -25.00
N TYR A 205 -21.67 -9.79 -23.80
CA TYR A 205 -20.59 -10.71 -23.41
C TYR A 205 -20.97 -11.69 -22.29
N ARG A 206 -21.95 -12.57 -22.57
CA ARG A 206 -22.16 -13.80 -21.77
C ARG A 206 -21.18 -14.93 -22.10
N GLY A 207 -20.14 -14.70 -22.93
CA GLY A 207 -19.29 -15.79 -23.42
C GLY A 207 -17.83 -15.49 -23.74
N ALA A 208 -17.29 -14.31 -23.42
CA ALA A 208 -15.85 -14.07 -23.63
C ALA A 208 -15.05 -14.29 -22.34
N GLU A 209 -14.08 -15.19 -22.39
CA GLU A 209 -13.13 -15.40 -21.30
C GLU A 209 -12.29 -14.13 -21.05
N PRO A 210 -12.06 -13.76 -19.77
CA PRO A 210 -11.21 -12.62 -19.44
C PRO A 210 -9.78 -12.84 -19.95
N LYS A 211 -9.18 -11.80 -20.55
CA LYS A 211 -7.76 -11.82 -20.96
C LYS A 211 -6.88 -11.96 -19.72
N THR A 212 -6.45 -13.18 -19.44
CA THR A 212 -5.51 -13.51 -18.37
C THR A 212 -4.08 -13.32 -18.88
N TYR A 213 -3.28 -12.54 -18.16
CA TYR A 213 -1.83 -12.53 -18.36
C TYR A 213 -1.22 -13.53 -17.37
N ASN A 214 -0.69 -14.64 -17.90
CA ASN A 214 0.06 -15.58 -17.10
C ASN A 214 1.38 -14.94 -16.70
N LEU A 215 1.59 -14.76 -15.40
CA LEU A 215 2.89 -14.44 -14.86
C LEU A 215 3.87 -15.59 -15.22
N PRO A 216 5.12 -15.29 -15.62
CA PRO A 216 6.10 -16.33 -15.95
C PRO A 216 6.26 -17.29 -14.77
N LYS A 217 6.26 -18.58 -15.08
CA LYS A 217 6.46 -19.66 -14.11
C LYS A 217 7.85 -19.53 -13.49
N LEU A 218 7.94 -19.77 -12.18
CA LEU A 218 9.20 -19.96 -11.48
C LEU A 218 9.93 -21.15 -12.12
N THR A 219 11.10 -20.93 -12.71
CA THR A 219 12.10 -21.98 -12.82
C THR A 219 12.75 -22.19 -11.45
N PRO A 220 13.00 -23.44 -11.05
CA PRO A 220 13.58 -23.78 -9.75
C PRO A 220 14.96 -23.16 -9.52
#